data_AF-A0AAJ1EPC9-F1
#
_entry.id   AF-A0AAJ1EPC9-F1
#
_cell.length_a   1.000
_cell.length_b   1.000
_cell.length_c   1.000
_cell.angle_alpha   90.00
_cell.angle_beta   90.00
_cell.angle_gamma   90.00
#
_symmetry.space_group_name_H-M   'P 1'
#
loop_
_entity.id
_entity.type
_entity.pdbx_description
1 polymer ?
#
loop_
_entity_poly.entity_id
_entity_poly.type
_entity_poly.pdbx_seq_one_letter_code
_entity_poly.pdbx_strand_id
1 'polypeptide(L)'
;MGNIVKTAQCRFCGQMVQIETDKELTQPQAEEQATMTCNCTEAVEYQKEKQRKEKAMMNVSALFGENAAPDKRCGEGIVNILKAAVEEIYTGGLAKVTLNLRGGVKASISQNAKGEINVERTETKKQKLTE
;
A
#
# COMPACT_ATOMS: atom_id res chain seq x y z
N MET A 1 -0.88 29.35 15.16
CA MET A 1 -1.46 28.63 14.00
C MET A 1 -2.85 28.21 14.46
N GLY A 2 -3.91 28.76 13.87
CA GLY A 2 -5.27 28.47 14.31
C GLY A 2 -5.78 27.22 13.60
N ASN A 3 -6.21 26.21 14.37
CA ASN A 3 -6.85 25.02 13.81
C ASN A 3 -8.11 25.44 13.05
N ILE A 4 -8.17 25.17 11.76
CA ILE A 4 -9.37 25.38 10.94
C ILE A 4 -10.28 24.19 11.23
N VAL A 5 -11.44 24.45 11.84
CA VAL A 5 -12.48 23.43 12.03
C VAL A 5 -13.35 23.40 10.79
N LYS A 6 -13.35 22.27 10.08
CA LYS A 6 -14.20 22.04 8.91
C LYS A 6 -15.15 20.88 9.20
N THR A 7 -16.37 20.94 8.68
CA THR A 7 -17.31 19.83 8.76
C THR A 7 -17.53 19.26 7.37
N ALA A 8 -17.44 17.94 7.25
CA ALA A 8 -17.72 17.22 6.01
C ALA A 8 -18.45 15.93 6.29
N GLN A 9 -19.19 15.44 5.30
CA GLN A 9 -19.93 14.20 5.41
C GLN A 9 -19.04 13.00 5.10
N CYS A 10 -19.22 11.89 5.83
CA CYS A 10 -18.73 10.60 5.41
C CYS A 10 -19.35 10.23 4.06
N ARG A 11 -18.54 9.77 3.10
CA ARG A 11 -19.00 9.42 1.76
C ARG A 11 -19.96 8.23 1.72
N PHE A 12 -19.99 7.42 2.77
CA PHE A 12 -20.79 6.20 2.83
C PHE A 12 -22.10 6.42 3.61
N CYS A 13 -22.02 6.76 4.90
CA CYS A 13 -23.21 6.92 5.74
C CYS A 13 -23.77 8.35 5.80
N GLY A 14 -23.10 9.34 5.20
CA GLY A 14 -23.53 10.75 5.23
C GLY A 14 -23.37 11.45 6.59
N GLN A 15 -22.80 10.78 7.60
CA GLN A 15 -22.60 11.38 8.92
C GLN A 15 -21.64 12.58 8.83
N MET A 16 -22.05 13.71 9.41
CA MET A 16 -21.23 14.92 9.50
C MET A 16 -20.14 14.74 10.56
N VAL A 17 -18.89 14.87 10.13
CA VAL A 17 -17.70 14.75 10.97
C VAL A 17 -16.99 16.10 11.02
N GLN A 18 -16.60 16.53 12.22
CA GLN A 18 -15.73 17.68 12.41
C GLN A 18 -14.26 17.27 12.26
N ILE A 19 -13.53 18.02 11.45
CA ILE A 19 -12.14 17.78 11.10
C ILE A 19 -11.36 19.01 11.51
N GLU A 20 -10.32 18.80 12.32
CA GLU A 20 -9.33 19.82 12.62
C GLU A 20 -8.18 19.71 11.62
N THR A 21 -7.87 20.81 10.94
CA THR A 21 -6.81 20.87 9.93
C THR A 21 -6.12 22.22 9.97
N ASP A 22 -4.82 22.24 9.69
CA ASP A 22 -4.03 23.48 9.59
C ASP A 22 -4.10 24.10 8.17
N LYS A 23 -4.81 23.45 7.25
CA LYS A 23 -4.90 23.80 5.83
C LYS A 23 -6.34 23.80 5.34
N GLU A 24 -6.65 24.69 4.40
CA GLU A 24 -7.90 24.63 3.66
C GLU A 24 -7.96 23.36 2.80
N LEU A 25 -8.89 22.47 3.12
CA LEU A 25 -9.15 21.27 2.35
C LEU A 25 -10.18 21.57 1.26
N THR A 26 -10.02 21.00 0.08
CA THR A 26 -11.11 20.92 -0.91
C THR A 26 -12.25 20.05 -0.36
N GLN A 27 -13.46 20.16 -0.94
CA GLN A 27 -14.59 19.33 -0.52
C GLN A 27 -14.27 17.81 -0.57
N PRO A 28 -13.70 17.26 -1.66
CA PRO A 28 -13.36 15.83 -1.71
C PRO A 28 -12.32 15.42 -0.67
N GLN A 29 -11.34 16.28 -0.37
CA GLN A 29 -10.34 16.02 0.67
C GLN A 29 -10.95 16.00 2.07
N ALA A 30 -11.91 16.91 2.34
CA ALA A 30 -12.61 16.94 3.61
C ALA A 30 -13.54 15.71 3.76
N GLU A 31 -14.25 15.31 2.71
CA GLU A 31 -15.09 14.09 2.72
C GLU A 31 -14.26 12.81 2.88
N GLU A 32 -13.09 12.73 2.22
CA GLU A 32 -12.13 11.65 2.42
C GLU A 32 -11.67 11.59 3.87
N GLN A 33 -11.29 12.72 4.47
CA GLN A 33 -10.83 12.75 5.85
C GLN A 33 -11.95 12.44 6.85
N ALA A 34 -13.18 12.94 6.62
CA ALA A 34 -14.36 12.56 7.40
C ALA A 34 -14.58 11.04 7.35
N THR A 35 -14.49 10.45 6.16
CA THR A 35 -14.63 9.01 5.93
C THR A 35 -13.53 8.21 6.64
N MET A 36 -12.29 8.70 6.65
CA MET A 36 -11.15 8.06 7.33
C MET A 36 -11.27 8.08 8.87
N THR A 37 -12.14 8.92 9.43
CA THR A 37 -12.41 9.01 10.88
C THR A 37 -13.78 8.47 11.29
N CYS A 38 -14.61 8.07 10.31
CA CYS A 38 -15.95 7.58 10.57
C CYS A 38 -15.92 6.11 11.02
N ASN A 39 -16.85 5.73 11.91
CA ASN A 39 -16.96 4.38 12.46
C ASN A 39 -18.08 3.55 11.82
N CYS A 40 -18.71 4.02 10.74
CA CYS A 40 -19.68 3.19 10.01
C CYS A 40 -19.00 2.01 9.31
N THR A 41 -19.73 0.92 9.10
CA THR A 41 -19.18 -0.35 8.56
C THR A 41 -18.38 -0.14 7.28
N GLU A 42 -18.96 0.57 6.31
CA GLU A 42 -18.34 0.81 4.99
C GLU A 42 -17.09 1.69 5.10
N ALA A 43 -17.10 2.70 5.98
CA ALA A 43 -15.93 3.54 6.22
C ALA A 43 -14.79 2.75 6.87
N VAL A 44 -15.11 1.88 7.84
CA VAL A 44 -14.14 1.02 8.50
C VAL A 44 -13.55 0.00 7.52
N GLU A 45 -14.35 -0.54 6.61
CA GLU A 45 -13.87 -1.41 5.54
C GLU A 45 -12.94 -0.66 4.59
N TYR A 46 -13.35 0.53 4.12
CA TYR A 46 -12.51 1.38 3.27
C TYR A 46 -11.17 1.76 3.93
N GLN A 47 -11.19 2.12 5.22
CA GLN A 47 -9.98 2.40 5.99
C GLN A 47 -9.05 1.19 6.05
N LYS A 48 -9.59 -0.01 6.31
CA LYS A 48 -8.82 -1.25 6.34
C LYS A 48 -8.21 -1.56 4.97
N GLU A 49 -8.97 -1.40 3.90
CA GLU A 49 -8.48 -1.62 2.53
C GLU A 49 -7.33 -0.67 2.18
N LYS A 50 -7.51 0.63 2.44
CA LYS A 50 -6.47 1.64 2.21
C LYS A 50 -5.22 1.37 3.05
N GLN A 51 -5.39 1.02 4.32
CA GLN A 51 -4.29 0.69 5.21
C GLN A 51 -3.53 -0.56 4.73
N ARG A 52 -4.23 -1.58 4.21
CA ARG A 52 -3.59 -2.78 3.64
C ARG A 52 -2.74 -2.43 2.43
N LYS A 53 -3.25 -1.58 1.53
CA LYS A 53 -2.52 -1.09 0.37
C LYS A 53 -1.27 -0.31 0.77
N GLU A 54 -1.41 0.65 1.67
CA GLU A 54 -0.27 1.45 2.18
C GLU A 54 0.77 0.57 2.87
N LYS A 55 0.33 -0.41 3.68
CA LYS A 55 1.20 -1.40 4.30
C LYS A 55 1.95 -2.23 3.26
N ALA A 56 1.30 -2.66 2.18
CA ALA A 56 1.95 -3.38 1.10
C ALA A 56 3.00 -2.52 0.38
N MET A 57 2.70 -1.25 0.11
CA MET A 57 3.65 -0.29 -0.46
C MET A 57 4.86 -0.07 0.46
N MET A 58 4.64 0.04 1.77
CA MET A 58 5.71 0.13 2.77
C MET A 58 6.56 -1.15 2.79
N ASN A 59 5.94 -2.34 2.71
CA ASN A 59 6.65 -3.61 2.65
C ASN A 59 7.53 -3.72 1.38
N VAL A 60 7.07 -3.21 0.24
CA VAL A 60 7.91 -3.08 -0.97
C VAL A 60 9.13 -2.21 -0.68
N SER A 61 8.95 -1.05 -0.04
CA SER A 61 10.06 -0.18 0.33
C SER A 61 11.04 -0.87 1.31
N ALA A 62 10.50 -1.60 2.30
CA ALA A 62 11.29 -2.29 3.31
C ALA A 62 12.08 -3.50 2.76
N LEU A 63 11.57 -4.19 1.72
CA LEU A 63 12.23 -5.37 1.15
C LEU A 63 13.11 -5.07 -0.06
N PHE A 64 12.80 -4.00 -0.80
CA PHE A 64 13.44 -3.69 -2.08
C PHE A 64 13.83 -2.21 -2.25
N GLY A 65 13.21 -1.29 -1.52
CA GLY A 65 13.41 0.16 -1.69
C GLY A 65 14.42 0.77 -0.72
N GLU A 66 14.25 2.06 -0.43
CA GLU A 66 15.13 2.86 0.42
C GLU A 66 15.22 2.35 1.86
N ASN A 67 14.13 1.76 2.37
CA ASN A 67 14.04 1.21 3.72
C ASN A 67 14.65 -0.20 3.83
N ALA A 68 15.05 -0.81 2.71
CA ALA A 68 15.76 -2.09 2.73
C ALA A 68 17.22 -1.93 3.17
N ALA A 69 17.77 -3.03 3.71
CA ALA A 69 19.19 -3.13 4.01
C ALA A 69 20.05 -2.79 2.77
N PRO A 70 21.22 -2.15 2.91
CA PRO A 70 22.00 -1.64 1.78
C PRO A 70 22.32 -2.69 0.70
N ASP A 71 22.61 -3.93 1.10
CA ASP A 71 22.88 -5.09 0.25
C ASP A 71 21.63 -5.63 -0.47
N LYS A 72 20.45 -5.20 -0.03
CA LYS A 72 19.14 -5.62 -0.55
C LYS A 72 18.45 -4.55 -1.39
N ARG A 73 18.95 -3.32 -1.42
CA ARG A 73 18.32 -2.24 -2.19
C ARG A 73 18.30 -2.58 -3.68
N CYS A 74 17.14 -2.40 -4.29
CA CYS A 74 16.95 -2.49 -5.73
C CYS A 74 16.92 -1.08 -6.33
N GLY A 75 17.20 -0.99 -7.62
CA GLY A 75 17.08 0.28 -8.35
C GLY A 75 15.63 0.79 -8.35
N GLU A 76 15.47 2.10 -8.37
CA GLU A 76 14.17 2.78 -8.28
C GLU A 76 13.15 2.27 -9.32
N GLY A 77 13.59 1.99 -10.55
CA GLY A 77 12.73 1.43 -11.59
C GLY A 77 12.10 0.08 -11.21
N ILE A 78 12.85 -0.80 -10.55
CA ILE A 78 12.33 -2.10 -10.07
C ILE A 78 11.31 -1.86 -8.95
N VAL A 79 11.63 -0.96 -8.02
CA VAL A 79 10.74 -0.61 -6.91
C VAL A 79 9.42 -0.02 -7.43
N ASN A 80 9.48 0.82 -8.47
CA ASN A 80 8.28 1.39 -9.09
C ASN A 80 7.42 0.33 -9.78
N ILE A 81 8.02 -0.66 -10.45
CA ILE A 81 7.28 -1.80 -11.01
C ILE A 81 6.59 -2.60 -9.89
N LEU A 82 7.29 -2.86 -8.78
CA LEU A 82 6.71 -3.58 -7.64
C LEU A 82 5.55 -2.81 -7.00
N LYS A 83 5.68 -1.48 -6.84
CA LYS A 83 4.59 -0.62 -6.37
C LYS A 83 3.39 -0.63 -7.32
N ALA A 84 3.62 -0.55 -8.63
CA ALA A 84 2.54 -0.67 -9.62
C ALA A 84 1.85 -2.05 -9.54
N ALA A 85 2.60 -3.13 -9.31
CA ALA A 85 2.02 -4.45 -9.10
C ALA A 85 1.15 -4.53 -7.84
N VAL A 86 1.50 -3.83 -6.75
CA VAL A 86 0.62 -3.71 -5.57
C VAL A 86 -0.70 -3.02 -5.94
N GLU A 87 -0.66 -1.98 -6.78
CA GLU A 87 -1.85 -1.25 -7.24
C GLU A 87 -2.79 -2.13 -8.07
N GLU A 88 -2.25 -2.84 -9.06
CA GLU A 88 -3.02 -3.74 -9.93
C GLU A 88 -3.57 -4.94 -9.16
N ILE A 89 -2.85 -5.43 -8.15
CA ILE A 89 -3.36 -6.49 -7.27
C ILE A 89 -4.48 -5.95 -6.37
N TYR A 90 -4.32 -4.74 -5.85
CA TYR A 90 -5.32 -4.10 -4.99
C TYR A 90 -6.63 -3.82 -5.72
N THR A 91 -6.55 -3.32 -6.96
CA THR A 91 -7.73 -3.04 -7.81
C THR A 91 -8.37 -4.29 -8.40
N GLY A 92 -7.77 -5.47 -8.19
CA GLY A 92 -8.27 -6.76 -8.66
C GLY A 92 -7.90 -7.10 -10.11
N GLY A 93 -7.04 -6.32 -10.76
CA GLY A 93 -6.51 -6.61 -12.09
C GLY A 93 -5.55 -7.81 -12.11
N LEU A 94 -4.86 -8.09 -11.00
CA LEU A 94 -3.89 -9.17 -10.88
C LEU A 94 -4.08 -9.98 -9.58
N ALA A 95 -3.92 -11.30 -9.65
CA ALA A 95 -3.91 -12.15 -8.45
C ALA A 95 -2.50 -12.29 -7.83
N LYS A 96 -1.48 -12.39 -8.69
CA LYS A 96 -0.08 -12.57 -8.29
C LYS A 96 0.87 -12.06 -9.37
N VAL A 97 1.95 -11.42 -8.95
CA VAL A 97 3.09 -11.03 -9.78
C VAL A 97 4.35 -11.67 -9.22
N THR A 98 5.23 -12.17 -10.09
CA THR A 98 6.54 -12.68 -9.69
C THR A 98 7.61 -12.16 -10.65
N LEU A 99 8.60 -11.46 -10.11
CA LEU A 99 9.72 -10.90 -10.85
C LEU A 99 11.00 -11.63 -10.47
N ASN A 100 11.73 -12.13 -11.47
CA ASN A 100 13.07 -12.67 -11.27
C ASN A 100 14.07 -11.54 -11.49
N LEU A 101 14.76 -11.16 -10.42
CA LEU A 101 15.78 -10.12 -10.43
C LEU A 101 17.17 -10.75 -10.64
N ARG A 102 18.13 -9.93 -11.07
CA ARG A 102 19.52 -10.37 -11.16
C ARG A 102 20.07 -10.72 -9.77
N GLY A 103 21.06 -11.60 -9.70
CA GLY A 103 21.68 -12.03 -8.44
C GLY A 103 20.91 -13.13 -7.70
N GLY A 104 20.01 -13.86 -8.37
CA GLY A 104 19.28 -14.97 -7.75
C GLY A 104 18.18 -14.53 -6.78
N VAL A 105 17.75 -13.26 -6.88
CA VAL A 105 16.67 -12.68 -6.10
C VAL A 105 15.36 -12.81 -6.86
N LYS A 106 14.29 -13.19 -6.18
CA LYS A 106 12.93 -13.24 -6.71
C LYS A 106 12.03 -12.38 -5.83
N ALA A 107 11.23 -11.53 -6.44
CA ALA A 107 10.18 -10.76 -5.78
C ALA A 107 8.81 -11.38 -6.13
N SER A 108 7.95 -11.57 -5.14
CA SER A 108 6.60 -12.10 -5.33
C SER A 108 5.61 -11.20 -4.59
N ILE A 109 4.56 -10.76 -5.29
CA ILE A 109 3.47 -9.98 -4.71
C ILE A 109 2.18 -10.72 -5.02
N SER A 110 1.34 -10.96 -4.01
CA SER A 110 0.08 -11.70 -4.19
C SER A 110 -0.97 -11.25 -3.18
N GLN A 111 -2.24 -11.43 -3.52
CA GLN A 111 -3.34 -11.25 -2.57
C GLN A 111 -3.85 -12.60 -2.07
N ASN A 112 -4.09 -12.71 -0.76
CA ASN A 112 -4.73 -13.90 -0.20
C ASN A 112 -6.27 -13.78 -0.24
N ALA A 113 -6.96 -14.88 0.07
CA ALA A 113 -8.44 -14.91 0.07
C ALA A 113 -9.10 -13.95 1.07
N LYS A 114 -8.35 -13.38 2.02
CA LYS A 114 -8.81 -12.38 2.99
C LYS A 114 -8.58 -10.94 2.52
N GLY A 115 -8.02 -10.76 1.33
CA GLY A 115 -7.68 -9.46 0.74
C GLY A 115 -6.37 -8.86 1.27
N GLU A 116 -5.55 -9.61 2.02
CA GLU A 116 -4.23 -9.15 2.45
C GLU A 116 -3.21 -9.33 1.32
N ILE A 117 -2.38 -8.31 1.11
CA ILE A 117 -1.34 -8.31 0.08
C ILE A 117 -0.01 -8.75 0.72
N ASN A 118 0.52 -9.87 0.25
CA ASN A 118 1.81 -10.40 0.63
C ASN A 118 2.89 -9.88 -0.32
N VAL A 119 3.99 -9.39 0.24
CA VAL A 119 5.19 -8.97 -0.48
C VAL A 119 6.34 -9.84 0.01
N GLU A 120 6.94 -10.61 -0.89
CA GLU A 120 7.95 -11.60 -0.58
C GLU A 120 9.22 -11.36 -1.37
N ARG A 121 10.36 -11.56 -0.71
CA ARG A 121 11.69 -11.59 -1.31
C ARG A 121 12.32 -12.95 -1.05
N THR A 122 12.70 -13.64 -2.11
CA THR A 122 13.44 -14.91 -2.02
C THR A 122 14.84 -14.72 -2.58
N GLU A 123 15.86 -15.17 -1.87
CA GLU A 123 17.25 -15.17 -2.32
C GLU A 123 17.72 -16.61 -2.42
N THR A 124 18.17 -17.03 -3.60
CA THR A 124 18.59 -18.41 -3.83
C THR A 124 20.07 -18.49 -4.15
N LYS A 125 20.81 -19.31 -3.38
CA LYS A 125 22.18 -19.73 -3.71
C LYS A 125 22.10 -21.02 -4.52
N LYS A 126 22.37 -20.95 -5.82
CA LYS A 126 22.48 -22.15 -6.66
C LYS A 126 23.90 -22.71 -6.53
N GLN A 127 24.01 -23.95 -6.07
CA GLN A 127 25.20 -24.79 -6.27
C GLN A 127 24.88 -25.82 -7.35
N LYS A 128 25.81 -25.99 -8.30
CA LYS A 128 25.71 -27.03 -9.33
C LYS A 128 27.01 -27.81 -9.30
N LEU A 129 26.90 -29.11 -9.02
CA LEU A 129 27.98 -30.06 -9.25
C LEU A 129 27.74 -30.67 -10.63
N THR A 130 28.76 -30.67 -11.46
CA THR A 130 28.78 -31.36 -12.76
C THR A 130 29.88 -32.41 -12.68
N GLU A 131 29.59 -33.61 -13.20
CA GLU A 131 30.57 -34.67 -13.42
C GLU A 131 31.68 -34.23 -14.38
#